data_AF-A0A6A6W370-F1
#
_entry.id   AF-A0A6A6W370-F1
#
_cell.length_a   1.000
_cell.length_b   1.000
_cell.length_c   1.000
_cell.angle_alpha   90.00
_cell.angle_beta   90.00
_cell.angle_gamma   90.00
#
_symmetry.space_group_name_H-M   'P 1'
#
loop_
_entity.id
_entity.type
_entity.pdbx_description
1 polymer ?
#
loop_
_entity_poly.entity_id
_entity_poly.type
_entity_poly.pdbx_seq_one_letter_code
_entity_poly.pdbx_strand_id
1 'polypeptide(L)'
;MKRSPDQVSVRTSVDVLDEVKRHPARSDFSSPERNPSKMLPSPTSLNFPALQAPSFASSAGGAPTAAQAVHIQDLQRELSVKTLEYQSLRQEYDRLLQKLERERIRCATFENKAAVGEIEMNSAVTERDQVQAQVALLEVEIEKLQESRDEERRKSAASGSQYMKMVALSNQIQARNAEEKARWLVEKQTMERRLEGQSPDAPNTLVSPVLQPYNMSQDPDAHNEPLEQRKGHSDSEHKFGRYRHLSQENTRLNSRVSALEQALRSVRSESRAVHAALQSIAASSGANRELIDSLLDDG
;
A
#
# COMPACT_ATOMS: atom_id res chain seq x y z
N MET A 1 -4.69 -50.89 -28.15
CA MET A 1 -4.11 -51.24 -26.82
C MET A 1 -3.70 -49.93 -26.17
N LYS A 2 -4.50 -49.38 -25.26
CA LYS A 2 -4.37 -49.52 -23.80
C LYS A 2 -2.96 -49.15 -23.30
N ARG A 3 -2.79 -47.96 -22.73
CA ARG A 3 -2.69 -47.72 -21.28
C ARG A 3 -2.54 -46.22 -20.98
N SER A 4 -3.29 -45.80 -19.96
CA SER A 4 -3.20 -44.51 -19.27
C SER A 4 -2.29 -44.70 -18.01
N PRO A 5 -2.16 -43.75 -17.08
CA PRO A 5 -0.89 -43.16 -16.66
C PRO A 5 -0.44 -43.56 -15.24
N ASP A 6 0.86 -43.39 -14.93
CA ASP A 6 1.38 -43.34 -13.56
C ASP A 6 1.93 -41.91 -13.33
N GLN A 7 1.29 -41.09 -12.48
CA GLN A 7 1.52 -41.03 -11.03
C GLN A 7 2.99 -40.75 -10.66
N VAL A 8 3.38 -39.47 -10.59
CA VAL A 8 4.47 -39.05 -9.70
C VAL A 8 4.13 -37.71 -9.04
N SER A 9 3.66 -37.84 -7.80
CA SER A 9 4.07 -37.10 -6.60
C SER A 9 4.08 -35.57 -6.65
N VAL A 10 3.00 -35.01 -6.09
CA VAL A 10 2.96 -33.71 -5.42
C VAL A 10 3.99 -33.72 -4.28
N ARG A 11 5.02 -32.87 -4.38
CA ARG A 11 5.78 -32.41 -3.22
C ARG A 11 5.44 -30.95 -2.97
N THR A 12 4.70 -30.75 -1.89
CA THR A 12 4.44 -29.48 -1.22
C THR A 12 5.77 -28.89 -0.72
N SER A 13 6.21 -27.79 -1.33
CA SER A 13 7.16 -26.86 -0.71
C SER A 13 6.37 -25.71 -0.10
N VAL A 14 5.81 -25.95 1.08
CA VAL A 14 5.33 -24.92 1.99
C VAL A 14 5.82 -25.33 3.36
N ASP A 15 7.08 -25.02 3.66
CA ASP A 15 7.66 -25.06 5.00
C ASP A 15 9.05 -24.40 4.93
N VAL A 16 9.07 -23.08 4.70
CA VAL A 16 10.18 -22.21 5.10
C VAL A 16 9.58 -20.83 5.38
N LEU A 17 9.83 -20.34 6.60
CA LEU A 17 9.48 -19.04 7.21
C LEU A 17 8.41 -19.08 8.30
N ASP A 18 8.63 -19.95 9.28
CA ASP A 18 8.36 -19.62 10.69
C ASP A 18 9.72 -19.46 11.37
N GLU A 19 10.30 -18.26 11.34
CA GLU A 19 11.35 -17.79 12.25
C GLU A 19 11.63 -16.31 11.90
N VAL A 20 11.95 -15.51 12.92
CA VAL A 20 12.35 -14.08 12.84
C VAL A 20 11.20 -13.08 12.83
N LYS A 21 10.43 -13.09 13.92
CA LYS A 21 9.92 -11.85 14.52
C LYS A 21 10.38 -11.73 15.98
N ARG A 22 11.70 -11.78 16.17
CA ARG A 22 12.35 -11.20 17.35
C ARG A 22 12.44 -9.70 17.14
N HIS A 23 11.56 -8.97 17.81
CA HIS A 23 11.68 -7.52 17.93
C HIS A 23 12.98 -7.20 18.70
N PRO A 24 13.92 -6.41 18.15
CA PRO A 24 14.93 -5.78 18.98
C PRO A 24 14.27 -4.72 19.86
N ALA A 25 14.81 -4.61 21.06
CA ALA A 25 14.37 -3.77 22.16
C ALA A 25 14.05 -2.34 21.73
N ARG A 26 12.99 -1.80 22.34
CA ARG A 26 12.80 -0.37 22.51
C ARG A 26 14.11 0.22 23.04
N SER A 27 14.81 0.97 22.20
CA SER A 27 15.82 1.91 22.64
C SER A 27 15.09 3.01 23.39
N ASP A 28 15.22 2.98 24.71
CA ASP A 28 14.84 4.08 25.58
C ASP A 28 15.42 5.38 25.03
N PHE A 29 14.57 6.39 24.89
CA PHE A 29 15.00 7.77 24.75
C PHE A 29 15.75 8.15 26.03
N SER A 30 17.07 7.91 26.06
CA SER A 30 17.95 8.61 26.98
C SER A 30 18.01 10.07 26.50
N SER A 31 17.25 10.92 27.19
CA SER A 31 17.48 12.36 27.20
C SER A 31 18.98 12.61 27.36
N PRO A 32 19.63 13.44 26.51
CA PRO A 32 20.96 13.87 26.83
C PRO A 32 20.88 14.63 28.15
N GLU A 33 21.64 14.13 29.13
CA GLU A 33 21.89 14.75 30.41
C GLU A 33 21.93 16.28 30.27
N ARG A 34 21.02 16.92 30.99
CA ARG A 34 21.07 18.34 31.29
C ARG A 34 22.34 18.56 32.11
N ASN A 35 23.46 18.81 31.43
CA ASN A 35 24.70 19.19 32.08
C ASN A 35 24.42 20.32 33.07
N PRO A 36 24.82 20.20 34.34
CA PRO A 36 24.62 21.24 35.31
C PRO A 36 25.35 22.48 34.80
N SER A 37 24.66 23.62 34.91
CA SER A 37 25.17 24.96 34.73
C SER A 37 26.68 25.00 34.98
N LYS A 38 27.47 25.02 33.90
CA LYS A 38 28.87 25.41 33.98
C LYS A 38 28.85 26.85 34.44
N MET A 39 28.93 27.02 35.76
CA MET A 39 29.24 28.28 36.38
C MET A 39 30.46 28.82 35.64
N LEU A 40 30.27 29.98 35.03
CA LEU A 40 31.36 30.78 34.53
C LEU A 40 32.39 30.86 35.67
N PRO A 41 33.67 30.50 35.45
CA PRO A 41 34.67 30.92 36.39
C PRO A 41 34.63 32.45 36.39
N SER A 42 34.26 33.03 37.53
CA SER A 42 34.36 34.45 37.80
C SER A 42 35.70 34.95 37.27
N PRO A 43 35.78 36.13 36.62
CA PRO A 43 37.05 36.66 36.17
C PRO A 43 37.99 36.68 37.37
N THR A 44 39.03 35.85 37.31
CA THR A 44 40.11 35.91 38.28
C THR A 44 40.68 37.30 38.16
N SER A 45 40.33 38.17 39.12
CA SER A 45 41.09 39.35 39.43
C SER A 45 42.51 38.86 39.68
N LEU A 46 43.36 38.96 38.66
CA LEU A 46 44.80 38.77 38.77
C LEU A 46 45.32 39.95 39.59
N ASN A 47 45.04 39.92 40.89
CA ASN A 47 45.74 40.66 41.91
C ASN A 47 47.11 39.99 42.00
N PHE A 48 48.03 40.42 41.15
CA PHE A 48 49.43 40.17 41.42
C PHE A 48 49.90 41.21 42.42
N PRO A 49 50.63 40.78 43.46
CA PRO A 49 51.27 41.72 44.36
C PRO A 49 52.09 42.66 43.49
N ALA A 50 52.05 43.96 43.79
CA ALA A 50 53.11 44.84 43.33
C ALA A 50 54.41 44.09 43.62
N LEU A 51 55.09 43.64 42.57
CA LEU A 51 56.47 43.22 42.66
C LEU A 51 57.18 44.49 43.12
N GLN A 52 57.25 44.66 44.44
CA GLN A 52 58.29 45.45 45.06
C GLN A 52 59.54 44.93 44.39
N ALA A 53 60.14 45.79 43.58
CA ALA A 53 61.43 45.53 42.99
C ALA A 53 62.30 44.90 44.08
N PRO A 54 63.11 43.87 43.78
CA PRO A 54 64.10 43.44 44.75
C PRO A 54 64.90 44.70 45.10
N SER A 55 64.74 45.16 46.34
CA SER A 55 65.67 46.13 46.91
C SER A 55 66.97 45.36 46.97
N PHE A 56 67.78 45.51 45.93
CA PHE A 56 69.15 45.04 45.94
C PHE A 56 69.82 45.84 47.06
N ALA A 57 69.83 45.27 48.26
CA ALA A 57 70.73 45.71 49.31
C ALA A 57 72.14 45.54 48.73
N SER A 58 72.68 46.62 48.17
CA SER A 58 74.05 46.67 47.71
C SER A 58 74.93 46.48 48.94
N SER A 59 75.43 45.26 49.12
CA SER A 59 76.59 45.00 49.96
C SER A 59 77.74 45.85 49.43
N ALA A 60 78.25 46.72 50.29
CA ALA A 60 79.57 47.32 50.29
C ALA A 60 80.09 47.95 48.98
N GLY A 61 80.16 49.29 48.96
CA GLY A 61 81.20 50.03 48.24
C GLY A 61 80.72 51.10 47.25
N GLY A 62 80.54 52.32 47.73
CA GLY A 62 80.33 53.52 46.90
C GLY A 62 78.88 53.77 46.50
N ALA A 63 78.39 55.00 46.75
CA ALA A 63 77.11 55.43 46.20
C ALA A 63 77.15 55.31 44.66
N PRO A 64 76.14 54.70 44.02
CA PRO A 64 76.09 54.63 42.57
C PRO A 64 76.14 56.05 42.01
N THR A 65 76.97 56.28 41.00
CA THR A 65 76.93 57.54 40.28
C THR A 65 75.54 57.72 39.68
N ALA A 66 75.03 58.95 39.59
CA ALA A 66 73.69 59.21 39.05
C ALA A 66 73.47 58.54 37.68
N ALA A 67 74.52 58.42 36.87
CA ALA A 67 74.51 57.69 35.60
C ALA A 67 74.23 56.18 35.74
N GLN A 68 74.79 55.51 36.76
CA GLN A 68 74.53 54.08 37.02
C GLN A 68 73.09 53.84 37.48
N ALA A 69 72.53 54.73 38.30
CA ALA A 69 71.14 54.63 38.74
C ALA A 69 70.15 54.78 37.58
N VAL A 70 70.40 55.72 36.66
CA VAL A 70 69.58 55.90 35.44
C VAL A 70 69.66 54.66 34.55
N HIS A 71 70.86 54.10 34.33
CA HIS A 71 71.01 52.91 33.49
C HIS A 71 70.24 51.69 34.06
N ILE A 72 70.28 51.48 35.38
CA ILE A 72 69.51 50.41 36.03
C ILE A 72 68.00 50.65 35.86
N GLN A 73 67.54 51.89 36.00
CA GLN A 73 66.14 52.25 35.77
C GLN A 73 65.69 51.98 34.32
N ASP A 74 66.54 52.29 33.34
CA ASP A 74 66.25 52.02 31.92
C ASP A 74 66.12 50.53 31.64
N LEU A 75 67.02 49.70 32.19
CA LEU A 75 66.93 48.24 32.06
C LEU A 75 65.65 47.68 32.72
N GLN A 76 65.26 48.20 33.88
CA GLN A 76 64.01 47.81 34.53
C GLN A 76 62.79 48.19 33.69
N ARG A 77 62.80 49.38 33.10
CA ARG A 77 61.76 49.83 32.17
C ARG A 77 61.72 48.92 30.94
N GLU A 78 62.86 48.63 30.32
CA GLU A 78 62.94 47.74 29.16
C GLU A 78 62.39 46.35 29.47
N LEU A 79 62.80 45.77 30.60
CA LEU A 79 62.28 44.49 31.08
C LEU A 79 60.76 44.54 31.29
N SER A 80 60.22 45.61 31.86
CA SER A 80 58.77 45.77 32.05
C SER A 80 58.02 45.84 30.72
N VAL A 81 58.57 46.57 29.73
CA VAL A 81 57.96 46.70 28.40
C VAL A 81 57.96 45.34 27.71
N LYS A 82 59.09 44.64 27.72
CA LYS A 82 59.22 43.30 27.12
C LYS A 82 58.31 42.28 27.79
N THR A 83 58.15 42.36 29.11
CA THR A 83 57.24 41.49 29.85
C THR A 83 55.78 41.74 29.44
N LEU A 84 55.36 42.99 29.27
CA LEU A 84 54.03 43.34 28.81
C LEU A 84 53.78 42.89 27.36
N GLU A 85 54.75 43.09 26.46
CA GLU A 85 54.69 42.62 25.07
C GLU A 85 54.52 41.10 25.01
N TYR A 86 55.32 40.36 25.80
CA TYR A 86 55.22 38.90 25.87
C TYR A 86 53.86 38.44 26.41
N GLN A 87 53.34 39.10 27.45
CA GLN A 87 52.01 38.80 27.97
C GLN A 87 50.91 39.06 26.94
N SER A 88 50.99 40.17 26.19
CA SER A 88 50.05 40.47 25.10
C SER A 88 50.08 39.38 24.04
N LEU A 89 51.27 38.98 23.59
CA LEU A 89 51.44 37.93 22.60
C LEU A 89 50.91 36.58 23.10
N ARG A 90 51.11 36.27 24.38
CA ARG A 90 50.57 35.06 25.00
C ARG A 90 49.04 35.05 24.99
N GLN A 91 48.41 36.18 25.34
CA GLN A 91 46.95 36.32 25.32
C GLN A 91 46.41 36.19 23.89
N GLU A 92 47.09 36.76 22.89
CA GLU A 92 46.72 36.60 21.49
C GLU A 92 46.82 35.15 21.02
N TYR A 93 47.89 34.44 21.41
CA TYR A 93 48.05 33.01 21.14
C TYR A 93 46.90 32.18 21.73
N ASP A 94 46.58 32.38 23.01
CA ASP A 94 45.49 31.65 23.67
C ASP A 94 44.13 31.97 23.03
N ARG A 95 43.92 33.22 22.59
CA ARG A 95 42.73 33.64 21.85
C ARG A 95 42.64 32.99 20.47
N LEU A 96 43.76 32.86 19.76
CA LEU A 96 43.81 32.21 18.46
C LEU A 96 43.60 30.70 18.58
N LEU A 97 44.15 30.07 19.63
CA LEU A 97 43.93 28.67 19.94
C LEU A 97 42.44 28.38 20.20
N GLN A 98 41.77 29.25 20.97
CA GLN A 98 40.33 29.13 21.20
C GLN A 98 39.52 29.29 19.90
N LYS A 99 39.90 30.23 19.02
CA LYS A 99 39.25 30.39 17.71
C LYS A 99 39.42 29.13 16.85
N LEU A 100 40.63 28.58 16.79
CA LEU A 100 40.92 27.35 16.05
C LEU A 100 40.05 26.19 16.55
N GLU A 101 39.93 26.02 17.86
CA GLU A 101 39.12 24.96 18.44
C GLU A 101 37.63 25.12 18.10
N ARG A 102 37.10 26.34 18.15
CA ARG A 102 35.71 26.62 17.72
C ARG A 102 35.50 26.30 16.24
N GLU A 103 36.46 26.63 15.38
CA GLU A 103 36.37 26.30 13.94
C GLU A 103 36.42 24.79 13.72
N ARG A 104 37.26 24.05 14.44
CA ARG A 104 37.29 22.57 14.37
C ARG A 104 35.95 21.96 14.73
N ILE A 105 35.33 22.41 15.83
CA ILE A 105 33.99 21.94 16.23
C ILE A 105 32.95 22.31 15.17
N ARG A 106 33.04 23.52 14.59
CA ARG A 106 32.14 23.95 13.52
C ARG A 106 32.27 23.06 12.27
N CYS A 107 33.49 22.79 11.82
CA CYS A 107 33.76 21.90 10.69
C CYS A 107 33.22 20.49 10.95
N ALA A 108 33.53 19.88 12.10
CA ALA A 108 33.00 18.57 12.46
C ALA A 108 31.46 18.54 12.51
N THR A 109 30.83 19.63 12.96
CA THR A 109 29.37 19.76 12.97
C THR A 109 28.80 19.80 11.54
N PHE A 110 29.45 20.54 10.63
CA PHE A 110 29.02 20.60 9.23
C PHE A 110 29.24 19.27 8.51
N GLU A 111 30.35 18.58 8.76
CA GLU A 111 30.61 17.23 8.23
C GLU A 111 29.53 16.24 8.67
N ASN A 112 29.18 16.23 9.95
CA ASN A 112 28.10 15.38 10.47
C ASN A 112 26.74 15.72 9.85
N LYS A 113 26.42 17.01 9.69
CA LYS A 113 25.18 17.44 9.02
C LYS A 113 25.15 17.02 7.55
N ALA A 114 26.27 17.13 6.85
CA ALA A 114 26.38 16.68 5.46
C ALA A 114 26.20 15.16 5.36
N ALA A 115 26.82 14.38 6.25
CA ALA A 115 26.67 12.93 6.28
C ALA A 115 25.21 12.49 6.54
N VAL A 116 24.53 13.13 7.52
CA VAL A 116 23.10 12.86 7.76
C VAL A 116 22.25 13.25 6.56
N GLY A 117 22.51 14.41 5.95
CA GLY A 117 21.80 14.86 4.75
C GLY A 117 21.98 13.92 3.55
N GLU A 118 23.16 13.32 3.39
CA GLU A 118 23.41 12.31 2.36
C GLU A 118 22.61 11.03 2.60
N ILE A 119 22.54 10.56 3.85
CA ILE A 119 21.73 9.40 4.23
C ILE A 119 20.24 9.66 3.96
N GLU A 120 19.73 10.82 4.38
CA GLU A 120 18.32 11.22 4.16
C GLU A 120 17.99 11.34 2.67
N MET A 121 18.90 11.94 1.89
CA MET A 121 18.75 12.03 0.44
C MET A 121 18.69 10.64 -0.20
N ASN A 122 19.57 9.73 0.19
CA ASN A 122 19.56 8.35 -0.31
C ASN A 122 18.28 7.59 0.09
N SER A 123 17.77 7.80 1.31
CA SER A 123 16.49 7.25 1.75
C SER A 123 15.34 7.78 0.89
N ALA A 124 15.26 9.10 0.71
CA ALA A 124 14.22 9.74 -0.10
C ALA A 124 14.27 9.29 -1.58
N VAL A 125 15.47 9.13 -2.14
CA VAL A 125 15.67 8.57 -3.49
C VAL A 125 15.17 7.13 -3.57
N THR A 126 15.50 6.30 -2.58
CA THR A 126 15.07 4.91 -2.53
C THR A 126 13.54 4.81 -2.43
N GLU A 127 12.92 5.61 -1.57
CA GLU A 127 11.45 5.67 -1.43
C GLU A 127 10.78 6.15 -2.72
N ARG A 128 11.33 7.20 -3.37
CA ARG A 128 10.86 7.66 -4.67
C ARG A 128 10.90 6.54 -5.71
N ASP A 129 12.01 5.82 -5.80
CA ASP A 129 12.17 4.75 -6.78
C ASP A 129 11.19 3.59 -6.53
N GLN A 130 10.95 3.25 -5.26
CA GLN A 130 9.93 2.26 -4.89
C GLN A 130 8.51 2.71 -5.29
N VAL A 131 8.14 3.95 -5.01
CA VAL A 131 6.83 4.48 -5.39
C VAL A 131 6.69 4.54 -6.91
N GLN A 132 7.73 4.98 -7.62
CA GLN A 132 7.72 5.03 -9.08
C GLN A 132 7.57 3.63 -9.70
N ALA A 133 8.23 2.62 -9.13
CA ALA A 133 8.05 1.23 -9.55
C ALA A 133 6.62 0.74 -9.31
N GLN A 134 6.00 1.09 -8.17
CA GLN A 134 4.60 0.76 -7.90
C GLN A 134 3.63 1.44 -8.87
N VAL A 135 3.86 2.71 -9.19
CA VAL A 135 3.06 3.44 -10.20
C VAL A 135 3.14 2.73 -11.54
N ALA A 136 4.34 2.39 -12.01
CA ALA A 136 4.53 1.69 -13.28
C ALA A 136 3.80 0.33 -13.31
N LEU A 137 3.84 -0.43 -12.20
CA LEU A 137 3.10 -1.69 -12.09
C LEU A 137 1.58 -1.49 -12.15
N LEU A 138 1.06 -0.48 -11.46
CA LEU A 138 -0.36 -0.15 -11.47
C LEU A 138 -0.82 0.35 -12.84
N GLU A 139 0.00 1.13 -13.55
CA GLU A 139 -0.29 1.57 -14.92
C GLU A 139 -0.45 0.38 -15.87
N VAL A 140 0.46 -0.60 -15.79
CA VAL A 140 0.37 -1.85 -16.57
C VAL A 140 -0.88 -2.66 -16.20
N GLU A 141 -1.24 -2.74 -14.92
CA GLU A 141 -2.46 -3.44 -14.49
C GLU A 141 -3.73 -2.73 -15.00
N ILE A 142 -3.76 -1.40 -14.97
CA ILE A 142 -4.86 -0.60 -15.52
C ILE A 142 -5.01 -0.85 -17.02
N GLU A 143 -3.92 -0.82 -17.79
CA GLU A 143 -3.94 -1.08 -19.23
C GLU A 143 -4.51 -2.48 -19.53
N LYS A 144 -4.02 -3.51 -18.84
CA LYS A 144 -4.53 -4.88 -18.96
C LYS A 144 -6.01 -5.00 -18.62
N LEU A 145 -6.47 -4.32 -17.57
CA LEU A 145 -7.89 -4.31 -17.18
C LEU A 145 -8.75 -3.59 -18.22
N GLN A 146 -8.25 -2.51 -18.82
CA GLN A 146 -8.93 -1.81 -19.91
C GLN A 146 -9.06 -2.70 -21.14
N GLU A 147 -7.98 -3.36 -21.55
CA GLU A 147 -8.00 -4.33 -22.65
C GLU A 147 -8.99 -5.46 -22.38
N SER A 148 -8.97 -6.04 -21.17
CA SER A 148 -9.89 -7.11 -20.78
C SER A 148 -11.35 -6.65 -20.81
N ARG A 149 -11.64 -5.42 -20.36
CA ARG A 149 -12.99 -4.85 -20.40
C ARG A 149 -13.45 -4.65 -21.85
N ASP A 150 -12.57 -4.12 -22.70
CA ASP A 150 -12.92 -3.82 -24.09
C ASP A 150 -13.07 -5.10 -24.91
N GLU A 151 -12.31 -6.14 -24.59
CA GLU A 151 -12.51 -7.50 -25.09
C GLU A 151 -13.89 -8.06 -24.73
N GLU A 152 -14.29 -7.96 -23.46
CA GLU A 152 -15.60 -8.46 -23.02
C GLU A 152 -16.75 -7.68 -23.64
N ARG A 153 -16.61 -6.36 -23.78
CA ARG A 153 -17.59 -5.53 -24.52
C ARG A 153 -17.71 -5.97 -25.97
N ARG A 154 -16.59 -6.27 -26.64
CA ARG A 154 -16.59 -6.76 -28.03
C ARG A 154 -17.28 -8.11 -28.15
N LYS A 155 -16.98 -9.05 -27.24
CA LYS A 155 -17.64 -10.36 -27.17
C LYS A 155 -19.15 -10.24 -26.93
N SER A 156 -19.55 -9.38 -25.99
CA SER A 156 -20.95 -9.12 -25.69
C SER A 156 -21.69 -8.54 -26.90
N ALA A 157 -21.10 -7.55 -27.58
CA ALA A 157 -21.68 -6.98 -28.80
C ALA A 157 -21.81 -8.02 -29.93
N ALA A 158 -20.80 -8.86 -30.13
CA ALA A 158 -20.84 -9.93 -31.12
C ALA A 158 -21.93 -10.97 -30.79
N SER A 159 -22.01 -11.41 -29.53
CA SER A 159 -23.03 -12.33 -29.05
C SER A 159 -24.44 -11.76 -29.19
N GLY A 160 -24.64 -10.49 -28.83
CA GLY A 160 -25.91 -9.78 -29.03
C GLY A 160 -26.32 -9.71 -30.51
N SER A 161 -25.38 -9.41 -31.40
CA SER A 161 -25.62 -9.43 -32.85
C SER A 161 -26.02 -10.82 -33.36
N GLN A 162 -25.34 -11.88 -32.89
CA GLN A 162 -25.68 -13.26 -33.23
C GLN A 162 -27.05 -13.66 -32.71
N TYR A 163 -27.39 -13.29 -31.47
CA TYR A 163 -28.70 -13.56 -30.88
C TYR A 163 -29.81 -12.89 -31.69
N MET A 164 -29.65 -11.63 -32.10
CA MET A 164 -30.63 -10.94 -32.94
C MET A 164 -30.86 -11.64 -34.28
N LYS A 165 -29.79 -12.19 -34.89
CA LYS A 165 -29.91 -13.00 -36.12
C LYS A 165 -30.69 -14.30 -35.88
N MET A 166 -30.42 -15.01 -34.78
CA MET A 166 -31.15 -16.23 -34.44
C MET A 166 -32.63 -15.96 -34.18
N VAL A 167 -32.96 -14.87 -33.48
CA VAL A 167 -34.35 -14.46 -33.24
C VAL A 167 -35.05 -14.14 -34.56
N ALA A 168 -34.40 -13.39 -35.46
CA ALA A 168 -34.96 -13.10 -36.77
C ALA A 168 -35.23 -14.37 -37.59
N LEU A 169 -34.29 -15.32 -37.59
CA LEU A 169 -34.45 -16.60 -38.28
C LEU A 169 -35.55 -17.46 -37.64
N SER A 170 -35.66 -17.47 -36.31
CA SER A 170 -36.74 -18.15 -35.59
C SER A 170 -38.11 -17.59 -35.99
N ASN A 171 -38.25 -16.26 -36.05
CA ASN A 171 -39.49 -15.61 -36.49
C ASN A 171 -39.84 -15.99 -37.93
N GLN A 172 -38.84 -16.07 -38.81
CA GLN A 172 -39.04 -16.52 -40.20
C GLN A 172 -39.53 -17.97 -40.28
N ILE A 173 -38.98 -18.87 -39.48
CA ILE A 173 -39.43 -20.28 -39.40
C ILE A 173 -40.85 -20.36 -38.85
N GLN A 174 -41.17 -19.61 -37.81
CA GLN A 174 -42.52 -19.56 -37.24
C GLN A 174 -43.55 -19.06 -38.26
N ALA A 175 -43.22 -18.01 -39.03
CA ALA A 175 -44.06 -17.52 -40.11
C ALA A 175 -44.32 -18.62 -41.18
N ARG A 176 -43.27 -19.32 -41.63
CA ARG A 176 -43.40 -20.44 -42.57
C ARG A 176 -44.26 -21.58 -42.02
N ASN A 177 -44.07 -21.97 -40.76
CA ASN A 177 -44.88 -23.01 -40.11
C ASN A 177 -46.36 -22.61 -40.03
N ALA A 178 -46.66 -21.33 -39.77
CA ALA A 178 -48.02 -20.82 -39.76
C ALA A 178 -48.67 -20.88 -41.16
N GLU A 179 -47.92 -20.51 -42.21
CA GLU A 179 -48.36 -20.62 -43.60
C GLU A 179 -48.62 -22.07 -44.01
N GLU A 180 -47.71 -22.99 -43.68
CA GLU A 180 -47.86 -24.42 -43.97
C GLU A 180 -49.08 -25.03 -43.25
N LYS A 181 -49.28 -24.68 -41.98
CA LYS A 181 -50.46 -25.10 -41.23
C LYS A 181 -51.74 -24.57 -41.87
N ALA A 182 -51.76 -23.32 -42.33
CA ALA A 182 -52.91 -22.75 -43.03
C ALA A 182 -53.19 -23.49 -44.35
N ARG A 183 -52.14 -23.80 -45.14
CA ARG A 183 -52.29 -24.60 -46.38
C ARG A 183 -52.82 -26.00 -46.09
N TRP A 184 -52.28 -26.67 -45.09
CA TRP A 184 -52.73 -27.99 -44.68
C TRP A 184 -54.20 -27.98 -44.24
N LEU A 185 -54.63 -26.96 -43.48
CA LEU A 185 -56.04 -26.82 -43.08
C LEU A 185 -56.96 -26.64 -44.29
N VAL A 186 -56.55 -25.84 -45.29
CA VAL A 186 -57.30 -25.67 -46.54
C VAL A 186 -57.39 -26.97 -47.33
N GLU A 187 -56.28 -27.70 -47.46
CA GLU A 187 -56.24 -28.99 -48.15
C GLU A 187 -57.11 -30.03 -47.43
N LYS A 188 -57.01 -30.10 -46.10
CA LYS A 188 -57.86 -30.95 -45.25
C LYS A 188 -59.34 -30.66 -45.49
N GLN A 189 -59.75 -29.40 -45.44
CA GLN A 189 -61.15 -29.01 -45.68
C GLN A 189 -61.62 -29.36 -47.10
N THR A 190 -60.72 -29.28 -48.09
CA THR A 190 -61.01 -29.66 -49.48
C THR A 190 -61.21 -31.16 -49.61
N MET A 191 -60.38 -31.97 -48.95
CA MET A 191 -60.52 -33.43 -48.92
C MET A 191 -61.79 -33.87 -48.16
N GLU A 192 -62.10 -33.24 -47.02
CA GLU A 192 -63.34 -33.47 -46.27
C GLU A 192 -64.57 -33.20 -47.14
N ARG A 193 -64.62 -32.06 -47.85
CA ARG A 193 -65.70 -31.76 -48.80
C ARG A 193 -65.80 -32.78 -49.95
N ARG A 194 -64.67 -33.31 -50.43
CA ARG A 194 -64.66 -34.37 -51.46
C ARG A 194 -65.21 -35.69 -50.93
N LEU A 195 -64.92 -36.04 -49.68
CA LEU A 195 -65.48 -37.21 -49.01
C LEU A 195 -67.00 -37.05 -48.79
N GLU A 196 -67.44 -35.89 -48.32
CA GLU A 196 -68.87 -35.59 -48.15
C GLU A 196 -69.63 -35.62 -49.49
N GLY A 197 -69.04 -35.11 -50.58
CA GLY A 197 -69.61 -35.19 -51.92
C GLY A 197 -69.56 -36.59 -52.57
N GLN A 198 -68.81 -37.54 -51.99
CA GLN A 198 -68.72 -38.93 -52.44
C GLN A 198 -69.54 -39.90 -51.59
N SER A 199 -70.46 -39.40 -50.75
CA SER A 199 -71.42 -40.23 -50.02
C SER A 199 -72.79 -40.29 -50.73
N PRO A 200 -73.03 -41.23 -51.65
CA PRO A 200 -74.37 -41.76 -51.87
C PRO A 200 -74.61 -42.95 -50.93
N ASP A 201 -75.68 -42.86 -50.14
CA ASP A 201 -76.38 -43.92 -49.41
C ASP A 201 -75.67 -45.25 -49.13
N ALA A 202 -75.33 -45.49 -47.85
CA ALA A 202 -75.25 -46.84 -47.30
C ALA A 202 -75.79 -46.87 -45.86
N PRO A 203 -76.84 -47.66 -45.54
CA PRO A 203 -77.27 -47.89 -44.17
C PRO A 203 -76.49 -49.06 -43.55
N ASN A 204 -76.20 -48.92 -42.25
CA ASN A 204 -75.84 -49.96 -41.27
C ASN A 204 -74.76 -50.99 -41.63
N THR A 205 -73.72 -51.09 -40.80
CA THR A 205 -73.52 -52.25 -39.90
C THR A 205 -72.41 -51.94 -38.88
N LEU A 206 -72.77 -52.16 -37.62
CA LEU A 206 -71.94 -52.21 -36.41
C LEU A 206 -70.57 -52.86 -36.63
N VAL A 207 -69.49 -52.21 -36.20
CA VAL A 207 -68.49 -52.80 -35.29
C VAL A 207 -67.84 -51.68 -34.47
N SER A 208 -68.14 -51.64 -33.17
CA SER A 208 -67.27 -51.03 -32.17
C SER A 208 -66.18 -52.05 -31.82
N PRO A 209 -64.94 -51.61 -31.59
CA PRO A 209 -64.46 -51.75 -30.22
C PRO A 209 -63.89 -50.43 -29.71
N VAL A 210 -64.60 -49.90 -28.72
CA VAL A 210 -64.09 -49.34 -27.46
C VAL A 210 -62.56 -49.34 -27.35
N LEU A 211 -61.96 -48.15 -27.31
CA LEU A 211 -60.99 -47.79 -26.26
C LEU A 211 -61.15 -46.29 -25.91
N GLN A 212 -61.22 -46.07 -24.60
CA GLN A 212 -61.57 -44.84 -23.90
C GLN A 212 -60.48 -43.75 -23.92
N PRO A 213 -60.85 -42.50 -23.56
CA PRO A 213 -59.93 -41.38 -23.45
C PRO A 213 -59.15 -41.46 -22.12
N TYR A 214 -57.84 -41.20 -22.16
CA TYR A 214 -57.09 -40.93 -20.94
C TYR A 214 -56.11 -39.78 -21.14
N ASN A 215 -56.42 -38.69 -20.46
CA ASN A 215 -55.54 -37.59 -20.17
C ASN A 215 -54.98 -37.88 -18.77
N MET A 216 -53.67 -38.05 -18.60
CA MET A 216 -52.96 -37.69 -17.36
C MET A 216 -51.45 -37.74 -17.57
N SER A 217 -50.82 -36.64 -17.20
CA SER A 217 -49.43 -36.56 -16.78
C SER A 217 -49.07 -37.61 -15.72
N GLN A 218 -47.83 -38.12 -15.80
CA GLN A 218 -46.85 -38.38 -14.74
C GLN A 218 -46.13 -39.74 -14.87
N ASP A 219 -44.81 -39.67 -15.04
CA ASP A 219 -43.78 -40.64 -14.61
C ASP A 219 -43.93 -41.00 -13.11
N PRO A 220 -43.45 -42.17 -12.59
CA PRO A 220 -42.04 -42.63 -12.75
C PRO A 220 -41.74 -44.17 -12.74
N ASP A 221 -40.49 -44.53 -13.10
CA ASP A 221 -39.61 -45.65 -12.63
C ASP A 221 -40.10 -47.13 -12.74
N ALA A 222 -39.33 -48.17 -13.10
CA ALA A 222 -37.92 -48.37 -13.48
C ALA A 222 -37.66 -49.83 -14.01
N HIS A 223 -36.58 -49.99 -14.81
CA HIS A 223 -35.76 -51.20 -15.12
C HIS A 223 -36.39 -52.41 -15.85
N ASN A 224 -35.81 -53.05 -16.89
CA ASN A 224 -34.39 -53.28 -17.20
C ASN A 224 -34.14 -53.64 -18.68
N GLU A 225 -32.93 -53.31 -19.16
CA GLU A 225 -32.33 -53.34 -20.52
C GLU A 225 -31.81 -54.75 -20.95
N PRO A 226 -31.48 -55.05 -22.24
CA PRO A 226 -30.20 -54.58 -22.83
C PRO A 226 -30.11 -54.29 -24.37
N LEU A 227 -29.38 -53.20 -24.65
CA LEU A 227 -28.35 -52.95 -25.67
C LEU A 227 -28.73 -52.85 -27.16
N GLU A 228 -28.77 -51.61 -27.68
CA GLU A 228 -27.77 -51.13 -28.67
C GLU A 228 -27.60 -49.59 -28.66
N GLN A 229 -26.43 -49.19 -28.14
CA GLN A 229 -25.60 -48.02 -28.46
C GLN A 229 -26.17 -46.90 -29.37
N ARG A 230 -26.67 -45.81 -28.75
CA ARG A 230 -26.55 -44.45 -29.30
C ARG A 230 -26.54 -43.35 -28.21
N LYS A 231 -25.32 -43.04 -27.73
CA LYS A 231 -24.80 -41.70 -27.35
C LYS A 231 -25.70 -40.76 -26.53
N GLY A 232 -26.11 -41.18 -25.33
CA GLY A 232 -26.84 -40.36 -24.34
C GLY A 232 -26.00 -39.73 -23.21
N HIS A 233 -24.66 -39.75 -23.26
CA HIS A 233 -23.81 -39.28 -22.15
C HIS A 233 -23.52 -37.77 -22.12
N SER A 234 -23.94 -37.01 -23.13
CA SER A 234 -23.54 -35.59 -23.26
C SER A 234 -24.28 -34.63 -22.31
N ASP A 235 -25.51 -34.94 -21.92
CA ASP A 235 -26.37 -33.92 -21.29
C ASP A 235 -26.27 -33.92 -19.74
N SER A 236 -25.95 -35.07 -19.14
CA SER A 236 -25.69 -35.21 -17.70
C SER A 236 -24.30 -34.66 -17.32
N GLU A 237 -23.27 -34.96 -18.12
CA GLU A 237 -21.92 -34.41 -17.91
C GLU A 237 -21.87 -32.89 -18.10
N HIS A 238 -22.65 -32.34 -19.04
CA HIS A 238 -22.76 -30.89 -19.21
C HIS A 238 -23.51 -30.21 -18.06
N LYS A 239 -24.58 -30.81 -17.51
CA LYS A 239 -25.27 -30.27 -16.32
C LYS A 239 -24.37 -30.33 -15.07
N PHE A 240 -23.64 -31.42 -14.89
CA PHE A 240 -22.70 -31.60 -13.79
C PHE A 240 -21.49 -30.65 -13.89
N GLY A 241 -20.94 -30.47 -15.10
CA GLY A 241 -19.89 -29.50 -15.37
C GLY A 241 -20.33 -28.06 -15.14
N ARG A 242 -21.56 -27.70 -15.52
CA ARG A 242 -22.15 -26.38 -15.28
C ARG A 242 -22.40 -26.13 -13.79
N TYR A 243 -22.88 -27.14 -13.06
CA TYR A 243 -23.04 -27.05 -11.60
C TYR A 243 -21.70 -26.89 -10.88
N ARG A 244 -20.66 -27.63 -11.31
CA ARG A 244 -19.30 -27.51 -10.77
C ARG A 244 -18.70 -26.12 -11.05
N HIS A 245 -18.90 -25.59 -12.26
CA HIS A 245 -18.48 -24.23 -12.60
C HIS A 245 -19.22 -23.18 -11.76
N LEU A 246 -20.55 -23.29 -11.64
CA LEU A 246 -21.32 -22.40 -10.77
C LEU A 246 -20.88 -22.49 -9.32
N SER A 247 -20.60 -23.69 -8.80
CA SER A 247 -20.13 -23.88 -7.44
C SER A 247 -18.74 -23.27 -7.20
N GLN A 248 -17.81 -23.45 -8.14
CA GLN A 248 -16.50 -22.78 -8.08
C GLN A 248 -16.63 -21.25 -8.13
N GLU A 249 -17.50 -20.76 -9.01
CA GLU A 249 -17.72 -19.33 -9.17
C GLU A 249 -18.42 -18.71 -7.97
N ASN A 250 -19.39 -19.41 -7.38
CA ASN A 250 -20.03 -19.00 -6.13
C ASN A 250 -19.02 -18.96 -4.98
N THR A 251 -18.14 -19.98 -4.89
CA THR A 251 -17.05 -19.99 -3.90
C THR A 251 -16.09 -18.82 -4.11
N ARG A 252 -15.72 -18.52 -5.36
CA ARG A 252 -14.85 -17.38 -5.72
C ARG A 252 -15.51 -16.03 -5.43
N LEU A 253 -16.81 -15.91 -5.68
CA LEU A 253 -17.58 -14.71 -5.38
C LEU A 253 -17.69 -14.51 -3.87
N ASN A 254 -17.97 -15.57 -3.10
CA ASN A 254 -18.03 -15.51 -1.65
C ASN A 254 -16.68 -15.13 -1.02
N SER A 255 -15.55 -15.66 -1.53
CA SER A 255 -14.23 -15.26 -1.03
C SER A 255 -13.93 -13.79 -1.33
N ARG A 256 -14.30 -13.31 -2.53
CA ARG A 256 -14.13 -11.90 -2.92
C ARG A 256 -15.04 -10.96 -2.11
N VAL A 257 -16.29 -11.36 -1.85
CA VAL A 257 -17.20 -10.62 -0.96
C VAL A 257 -16.62 -10.54 0.45
N SER A 258 -16.14 -11.66 1.00
CA SER A 258 -15.49 -11.67 2.32
C SER A 258 -14.27 -10.75 2.38
N ALA A 259 -13.42 -10.76 1.35
CA ALA A 259 -12.26 -9.88 1.27
C ALA A 259 -12.66 -8.39 1.21
N LEU A 260 -13.68 -8.06 0.42
CA LEU A 260 -14.20 -6.68 0.33
C LEU A 260 -14.83 -6.24 1.65
N GLU A 261 -15.55 -7.11 2.35
CA GLU A 261 -16.10 -6.82 3.67
C GLU A 261 -15.01 -6.58 4.71
N GLN A 262 -13.90 -7.30 4.65
CA GLN A 262 -12.75 -7.09 5.54
C GLN A 262 -12.06 -5.75 5.23
N ALA A 263 -11.84 -5.43 3.95
CA ALA A 263 -11.29 -4.15 3.54
C ALA A 263 -12.18 -2.97 3.98
N LEU A 264 -13.50 -3.07 3.79
CA LEU A 264 -14.46 -2.07 4.28
C LEU A 264 -14.42 -1.91 5.80
N ARG A 265 -14.25 -3.02 6.55
CA ARG A 265 -14.10 -2.97 8.00
C ARG A 265 -12.81 -2.25 8.42
N SER A 266 -11.68 -2.51 7.74
CA SER A 266 -10.40 -1.85 8.02
C SER A 266 -10.50 -0.34 7.72
N VAL A 267 -11.02 0.05 6.56
CA VAL A 267 -11.22 1.46 6.21
C VAL A 267 -12.13 2.16 7.21
N ARG A 268 -13.20 1.49 7.68
CA ARG A 268 -14.08 2.05 8.73
C ARG A 268 -13.40 2.14 10.10
N SER A 269 -12.46 1.26 10.43
CA SER A 269 -11.68 1.41 11.67
C SER A 269 -10.64 2.51 11.55
N GLU A 270 -9.98 2.63 10.40
CA GLU A 270 -9.00 3.69 10.12
C GLU A 270 -9.66 5.06 10.10
N SER A 271 -10.82 5.21 9.45
CA SER A 271 -11.61 6.44 9.47
C SER A 271 -12.00 6.85 10.91
N ARG A 272 -12.38 5.89 11.76
CA ARG A 272 -12.65 6.16 13.18
C ARG A 272 -11.40 6.58 13.94
N ALA A 273 -10.25 5.94 13.68
CA ALA A 273 -8.98 6.32 14.30
C ALA A 273 -8.53 7.73 13.88
N VAL A 274 -8.67 8.07 12.59
CA VAL A 274 -8.39 9.41 12.07
C VAL A 274 -9.31 10.45 12.70
N HIS A 275 -10.61 10.17 12.81
CA HIS A 275 -11.55 11.09 13.48
C HIS A 275 -11.22 11.28 14.96
N ALA A 276 -10.82 10.21 15.68
CA ALA A 276 -10.39 10.31 17.07
C ALA A 276 -9.10 11.14 17.22
N ALA A 277 -8.12 10.96 16.32
CA ALA A 277 -6.90 11.76 16.29
C ALA A 277 -7.20 13.25 16.03
N LEU A 278 -8.07 13.56 15.07
CA LEU A 278 -8.49 14.93 14.78
C LEU A 278 -9.20 15.58 15.99
N GLN A 279 -10.04 14.84 16.72
CA GLN A 279 -10.65 15.34 17.95
C GLN A 279 -9.63 15.61 19.05
N SER A 280 -8.62 14.74 19.19
CA SER A 280 -7.52 14.95 20.15
C SER A 280 -6.69 16.20 19.80
N ILE A 281 -6.43 16.44 18.51
CA ILE A 281 -5.74 17.64 18.03
C ILE A 281 -6.60 18.89 18.26
N ALA A 282 -7.90 18.82 18.00
CA ALA A 282 -8.81 19.93 18.27
C ALA A 282 -8.87 20.27 19.77
N ALA A 283 -8.91 19.25 20.64
CA ALA A 283 -8.91 19.44 22.09
C ALA A 283 -7.58 20.03 22.60
N SER A 284 -6.43 19.56 22.11
CA SER A 284 -5.13 20.11 22.49
C SER A 284 -4.92 21.54 21.95
N SER A 285 -5.42 21.83 20.74
CA SER A 285 -5.42 23.18 20.18
C SER A 285 -6.33 24.13 20.96
N GLY A 286 -7.48 23.65 21.47
CA GLY A 286 -8.35 24.43 22.36
C GLY A 286 -7.68 24.76 23.69
N ALA A 287 -7.09 23.75 24.34
CA ALA A 287 -6.36 23.93 25.59
C ALA A 287 -5.15 24.89 25.45
N ASN A 288 -4.42 24.81 24.34
CA ASN A 288 -3.35 25.76 24.03
C ASN A 288 -3.86 27.18 23.83
N ARG A 289 -5.05 27.35 23.23
CA ARG A 289 -5.66 28.66 23.03
C ARG A 289 -6.13 29.27 24.35
N GLU A 290 -6.75 28.48 25.23
CA GLU A 290 -7.14 28.93 26.57
C GLU A 290 -5.93 29.32 27.43
N LEU A 291 -4.80 28.58 27.33
CA LEU A 291 -3.55 28.97 27.97
C LEU A 291 -3.03 30.32 27.46
N ILE A 292 -3.07 30.56 26.16
CA ILE A 292 -2.64 31.84 25.56
C ILE A 292 -3.54 32.99 26.01
N ASP A 293 -4.85 32.79 26.03
CA ASP A 293 -5.80 33.81 26.49
C ASP A 293 -5.62 34.10 28.00
N SER A 294 -5.32 33.09 28.82
CA SER A 294 -5.00 33.31 30.25
C SER A 294 -3.69 34.07 30.48
N LEU A 295 -2.69 33.89 29.61
CA LEU A 295 -1.42 34.61 29.65
C LEU A 295 -1.53 36.07 29.18
N LEU A 296 -2.59 36.40 28.44
CA LEU A 296 -2.88 37.75 27.96
C LEU A 296 -3.76 38.56 28.93
N ASP A 297 -4.51 37.91 29.81
CA ASP A 297 -5.39 38.56 30.80
C ASP A 297 -4.67 38.91 32.13
N ASP A 298 -3.49 38.30 32.38
CA ASP A 298 -2.65 38.50 33.58
C ASP A 298 -1.52 39.55 33.39
N GLY A 299 -1.52 40.33 32.30
CA GLY A 299 -0.53 41.38 31.99
C GLY A 299 -1.11 42.78 31.93
#